data_AF-A0A828PMS9-F1
#
_entry.id   AF-A0A828PMS9-F1
#
_cell.length_a   1.000
_cell.length_b   1.000
_cell.length_c   1.000
_cell.angle_alpha   90.00
_cell.angle_beta   90.00
_cell.angle_gamma   90.00
#
_symmetry.space_group_name_H-M   'P 1'
#
loop_
_entity.id
_entity.type
_entity.pdbx_description
1 polymer ?
#
loop_
_entity_poly.entity_id
_entity_poly.type
_entity_poly.pdbx_seq_one_letter_code
_entity_poly.pdbx_strand_id
1 'polypeptide(L)'
;MQFDEDTAWLSLDQMADLFDRDKSTISRHIKNIFKEGELVKDSVVANFATTALDGKTYQVDYYNLDVIISVGYRVKSLRGTQFRQWASGILKEYLKKGFAMDDDLLKGLGGGNYFKELLERIRDIRSSEKVMYRQVLDLYATAIDYDPKSEESLQFFKIIQNKLHYAAHGHTASEVIYFRVDSNKPFAGLSNFKGSQPTQAEAMIAKNYLSEQELKVLNNLVSAYFDFAELNAIEEREMKMKDYVIGLDRILSGAGRKLLENAGEISHQQAQEKAKIEYKKYKAKTLSDVEKDYLDVIQDLNQQVKKVSRRK
;
A
#
# COMPACT_ATOMS: atom_id res chain seq x y z
N MET A 1 5.36 28.75 -14.61
CA MET A 1 5.20 27.33 -14.28
C MET A 1 3.71 27.04 -14.34
N GLN A 2 3.28 26.26 -15.32
CA GLN A 2 1.88 25.85 -15.44
C GLN A 2 1.77 24.56 -14.64
N PHE A 3 0.98 24.58 -13.56
CA PHE A 3 0.58 23.36 -12.87
C PHE A 3 -0.68 22.89 -13.59
N ASP A 4 -0.54 21.84 -14.40
CA ASP A 4 -1.67 21.01 -14.75
C ASP A 4 -1.73 19.91 -13.68
N GLU A 5 -2.93 19.57 -13.19
CA GLU A 5 -3.21 19.13 -11.81
C GLU A 5 -2.40 17.97 -11.18
N ASP A 6 -1.48 17.31 -11.89
CA ASP A 6 -0.62 16.24 -11.35
C ASP A 6 0.87 16.34 -11.72
N THR A 7 1.32 17.33 -12.49
CA THR A 7 2.76 17.41 -12.85
C THR A 7 3.24 18.80 -13.25
N ALA A 8 4.52 19.07 -12.99
CA ALA A 8 5.17 20.30 -13.40
C ALA A 8 5.61 20.22 -14.86
N TRP A 9 5.25 21.23 -15.65
CA TRP A 9 5.73 21.39 -17.03
C TRP A 9 6.61 22.63 -17.14
N LEU A 10 7.82 22.45 -17.68
CA LEU A 10 8.76 23.55 -17.93
C LEU A 10 9.26 23.55 -19.38
N SER A 11 9.33 24.73 -19.98
CA SER A 11 10.05 24.90 -21.24
C SER A 11 11.57 24.83 -21.04
N LEU A 12 12.32 24.72 -22.14
CA LEU A 12 13.79 24.77 -22.10
C LEU A 12 14.31 26.02 -21.37
N ASP A 13 13.64 27.15 -21.59
CA ASP A 13 13.99 28.44 -21.02
C ASP A 13 13.76 28.47 -19.51
N GLN A 14 12.61 27.97 -19.08
CA GLN A 14 12.29 27.89 -17.65
C GLN A 14 13.23 26.92 -16.91
N MET A 15 13.64 25.83 -17.55
CA MET A 15 14.65 24.92 -16.97
C MET A 15 16.04 25.55 -16.91
N ALA A 16 16.41 26.35 -17.92
CA ALA A 16 17.65 27.12 -17.92
C ALA A 16 17.71 28.09 -16.72
N ASP A 17 16.61 28.80 -16.46
CA ASP A 17 16.48 29.70 -15.31
C ASP A 17 16.47 28.93 -13.98
N LEU A 18 15.68 27.84 -13.88
CA LEU A 18 15.57 27.02 -12.68
C LEU A 18 16.92 26.47 -12.21
N PHE A 19 17.69 25.93 -13.17
CA PHE A 19 18.98 25.30 -12.88
C PHE A 19 20.18 26.23 -13.03
N ASP A 20 19.96 27.52 -13.34
CA ASP A 20 21.01 28.52 -13.52
C ASP A 20 22.08 28.06 -14.51
N ARG A 21 21.65 27.76 -15.74
CA ARG A 21 22.48 27.25 -16.83
C ARG A 21 22.00 27.70 -18.19
N ASP A 22 22.92 27.73 -19.16
CA ASP A 22 22.57 28.02 -20.55
C ASP A 22 21.60 27.00 -21.14
N LYS A 23 20.67 27.50 -21.97
CA LYS A 23 19.71 26.70 -22.76
C LYS A 23 20.40 25.60 -23.55
N SER A 24 21.59 25.86 -24.11
CA SER A 24 22.37 24.87 -24.87
C SER A 24 22.82 23.69 -24.00
N THR A 25 23.14 23.95 -22.72
CA THR A 25 23.50 22.91 -21.76
C THR A 25 22.30 22.04 -21.42
N ILE A 26 21.15 22.66 -21.10
CA ILE A 26 19.90 21.95 -20.81
C ILE A 26 19.47 21.12 -22.01
N SER A 27 19.49 21.70 -23.22
CA SER A 27 19.11 21.02 -24.46
C SER A 27 19.98 19.78 -24.73
N ARG A 28 21.28 19.88 -24.45
CA ARG A 28 22.19 18.74 -24.57
C ARG A 28 21.87 17.63 -23.57
N HIS A 29 21.54 17.96 -22.31
CA HIS A 29 21.14 16.95 -21.34
C HIS A 29 19.85 16.23 -21.74
N ILE A 30 18.83 16.97 -22.19
CA ILE A 30 17.57 16.41 -22.70
C ILE A 30 17.82 15.48 -23.88
N LYS A 31 18.63 15.90 -24.86
CA LYS A 31 19.00 15.04 -26.00
C LYS A 31 19.68 13.75 -25.56
N ASN A 32 20.56 13.81 -24.57
CA ASN A 32 21.23 12.62 -24.04
C ASN A 32 20.27 11.69 -23.31
N ILE A 33 19.34 12.23 -22.50
CA ILE A 33 18.29 11.46 -21.80
C ILE A 33 17.51 10.59 -22.79
N PHE A 34 17.08 11.17 -23.92
CA PHE A 34 16.36 10.43 -24.96
C PHE A 34 17.26 9.47 -25.74
N LYS A 35 18.51 9.85 -26.02
CA LYS A 35 19.48 8.99 -26.71
C LYS A 35 19.85 7.75 -25.88
N GLU A 36 19.93 7.90 -24.56
CA GLU A 36 20.23 6.83 -23.61
C GLU A 36 19.01 5.92 -23.35
N GLY A 37 17.81 6.32 -23.80
CA GLY A 37 16.58 5.57 -23.58
C GLY A 37 16.07 5.63 -22.13
N GLU A 38 16.55 6.59 -21.33
CA GLU A 38 16.05 6.78 -19.95
C GLU A 38 14.58 7.21 -19.96
N LEU A 39 14.20 8.08 -20.89
CA LEU A 39 12.83 8.54 -21.10
C LEU A 39 12.46 8.43 -22.58
N VAL A 40 11.18 8.18 -22.85
CA VAL A 40 10.62 8.16 -24.22
C VAL A 40 10.03 9.52 -24.54
N LYS A 41 10.46 10.13 -25.65
CA LYS A 41 10.12 11.52 -26.00
C LYS A 41 8.61 11.77 -26.07
N ASP A 42 7.86 10.86 -26.66
CA ASP A 42 6.42 11.04 -26.94
C ASP A 42 5.55 11.02 -25.67
N SER A 43 6.07 10.51 -24.54
CA SER A 43 5.35 10.47 -23.26
C SER A 43 5.66 11.66 -22.34
N VAL A 44 6.70 12.45 -22.64
CA VAL A 44 7.23 13.48 -21.70
C VAL A 44 7.39 14.87 -22.31
N VAL A 45 7.04 15.04 -23.59
CA VAL A 45 7.11 16.33 -24.30
C VAL A 45 5.73 16.72 -24.81
N ALA A 46 5.29 17.93 -24.48
CA ALA A 46 4.07 18.54 -25.01
C ALA A 46 4.42 19.79 -25.82
N ASN A 47 3.74 19.98 -26.95
CA ASN A 47 3.89 21.18 -27.79
C ASN A 47 2.78 22.17 -27.45
N PHE A 48 3.15 23.34 -26.94
CA PHE A 48 2.20 24.42 -26.68
C PHE A 48 2.43 25.57 -27.66
N ALA A 49 1.35 26.03 -28.28
CA ALA A 49 1.36 27.19 -29.16
C ALA A 49 1.48 28.47 -28.32
N THR A 50 2.57 29.21 -28.50
CA THR A 50 2.76 30.52 -27.85
C THR A 50 2.73 31.61 -28.91
N THR A 51 1.82 32.57 -28.78
CA THR A 51 1.77 33.75 -29.66
C THR A 51 2.67 34.83 -29.07
N ALA A 52 3.72 35.20 -29.80
CA ALA A 52 4.64 36.24 -29.38
C ALA A 52 4.09 37.65 -29.69
N LEU A 53 4.74 38.67 -29.11
CA LEU A 53 4.39 40.09 -29.28
C LEU A 53 4.45 40.58 -30.75
N ASP A 54 5.13 39.82 -31.63
CA ASP A 54 5.22 40.06 -33.07
C ASP A 54 4.04 39.46 -33.88
N GLY A 55 3.06 38.86 -33.20
CA GLY A 55 1.88 38.24 -33.80
C GLY A 55 2.13 36.85 -34.40
N LYS A 56 3.35 36.29 -34.26
CA LYS A 56 3.68 34.95 -34.76
C LYS A 56 3.45 33.89 -33.69
N THR A 57 2.89 32.76 -34.11
CA THR A 57 2.72 31.58 -33.26
C THR A 57 3.94 30.68 -33.38
N TYR A 58 4.62 30.44 -32.26
CA TYR A 58 5.72 29.50 -32.16
C TYR A 58 5.26 28.27 -31.38
N GLN A 59 5.64 27.08 -31.87
CA GLN A 59 5.49 25.85 -31.11
C GLN A 59 6.66 25.74 -30.13
N VAL A 60 6.35 25.68 -28.84
CA VAL A 60 7.34 25.56 -27.77
C VAL A 60 7.19 24.19 -27.12
N ASP A 61 8.30 23.45 -27.04
CA ASP A 61 8.37 22.19 -26.31
C ASP A 61 8.35 22.46 -24.79
N TYR A 62 7.45 21.78 -24.09
CA TYR A 62 7.40 21.70 -22.64
C TYR A 62 7.72 20.27 -22.21
N TYR A 63 8.47 20.17 -21.13
CA TYR A 63 8.99 18.93 -20.58
C TYR A 63 8.38 18.68 -19.21
N ASN A 64 7.94 17.44 -18.97
CA ASN A 64 7.29 17.04 -17.73
C ASN A 64 8.30 16.93 -16.55
N LEU A 65 7.78 16.60 -15.37
CA LEU A 65 8.58 16.45 -14.15
C LEU A 65 9.72 15.42 -14.27
N ASP A 66 9.53 14.32 -15.00
CA ASP A 66 10.59 13.30 -15.16
C ASP A 66 11.82 13.88 -15.85
N VAL A 67 11.62 14.64 -16.94
CA VAL A 67 12.72 15.30 -17.65
C VAL A 67 13.38 16.35 -16.75
N ILE A 68 12.60 17.12 -15.99
CA ILE A 68 13.11 18.14 -15.07
C ILE A 68 14.01 17.49 -14.00
N ILE A 69 13.58 16.37 -13.42
CA ILE A 69 14.34 15.60 -12.43
C ILE A 69 15.63 15.06 -13.06
N SER A 70 15.53 14.38 -14.21
CA SER A 70 16.68 13.79 -14.92
C SER A 70 17.73 14.83 -15.33
N VAL A 71 17.29 16.04 -15.72
CA VAL A 71 18.17 17.18 -15.98
C VAL A 71 18.81 17.68 -14.67
N GLY A 72 18.03 17.84 -13.60
CA GLY A 72 18.52 18.30 -12.29
C GLY A 72 19.65 17.44 -11.73
N TYR A 73 19.59 16.12 -11.93
CA TYR A 73 20.69 15.22 -11.55
C TYR A 73 21.97 15.41 -12.37
N ARG A 74 21.85 15.79 -13.65
CA ARG A 74 22.99 15.91 -14.59
C ARG A 74 23.61 17.31 -14.63
N VAL A 75 22.87 18.33 -14.23
CA VAL A 75 23.33 19.72 -14.34
C VAL A 75 24.43 20.02 -13.31
N LYS A 76 25.55 20.55 -13.80
CA LYS A 76 26.64 21.09 -12.99
C LYS A 76 26.44 22.59 -12.73
N SER A 77 25.63 22.93 -11.73
CA SER A 77 25.45 24.29 -11.20
C SER A 77 25.25 24.25 -9.68
N LEU A 78 25.24 25.43 -9.04
CA LEU A 78 24.88 25.55 -7.62
C LEU A 78 23.43 25.08 -7.40
N ARG A 79 22.50 25.50 -8.26
CA ARG A 79 21.09 25.05 -8.23
C ARG A 79 20.95 23.54 -8.41
N GLY A 80 21.66 22.94 -9.37
CA GLY A 80 21.68 21.49 -9.55
C GLY A 80 22.29 20.75 -8.34
N THR A 81 23.27 21.36 -7.67
CA THR A 81 23.85 20.80 -6.43
C THR A 81 22.85 20.85 -5.28
N GLN A 82 22.15 21.98 -5.10
CA GLN A 82 21.06 22.12 -4.11
C GLN A 82 19.93 21.12 -4.37
N PHE A 83 19.51 20.98 -5.63
CA PHE A 83 18.51 19.99 -6.03
C PHE A 83 18.92 18.57 -5.64
N ARG A 84 20.15 18.15 -5.96
CA ARG A 84 20.64 16.81 -5.58
C ARG A 84 20.76 16.62 -4.07
N GLN A 85 21.17 17.65 -3.32
CA GLN A 85 21.21 17.60 -1.86
C GLN A 85 19.81 17.41 -1.27
N TRP A 86 18.83 18.17 -1.75
CA TRP A 86 17.42 18.05 -1.37
C TRP A 86 16.86 16.67 -1.70
N ALA A 87 16.99 16.21 -2.95
CA ALA A 87 16.47 14.91 -3.38
C ALA A 87 17.13 13.74 -2.63
N SER A 88 18.44 13.84 -2.36
CA SER A 88 19.16 12.86 -1.53
C SER A 88 18.69 12.88 -0.07
N GLY A 89 18.28 14.04 0.44
CA GLY A 89 17.68 14.18 1.77
C GLY A 89 16.38 13.39 1.87
N ILE A 90 15.47 13.57 0.90
CA ILE A 90 14.20 12.82 0.81
C ILE A 90 14.46 11.32 0.73
N LEU A 91 15.38 10.89 -0.15
CA LEU A 91 15.70 9.46 -0.30
C LEU A 91 16.29 8.87 0.99
N LYS A 92 17.20 9.59 1.67
CA LYS A 92 17.77 9.16 2.95
C LYS A 92 16.71 9.06 4.03
N GLU A 93 15.78 10.01 4.08
CA GLU A 93 14.66 9.98 5.01
C GLU A 93 13.79 8.75 4.77
N TYR A 94 13.38 8.51 3.52
CA TYR A 94 12.61 7.35 3.13
C TYR A 94 13.31 6.03 3.47
N LEU A 95 14.60 5.90 3.15
CA LEU A 95 15.39 4.70 3.44
C LEU A 95 15.53 4.44 4.95
N LYS A 96 15.55 5.49 5.78
CA LYS A 96 15.69 5.38 7.23
C LYS A 96 14.36 5.16 7.95
N LYS A 97 13.34 5.93 7.59
CA LYS A 97 12.05 5.99 8.30
C LYS A 97 10.95 5.14 7.64
N GLY A 98 11.10 4.84 6.35
CA GLY A 98 10.05 4.19 5.53
C GLY A 98 9.04 5.16 4.92
N PHE A 99 9.18 6.48 5.14
CA PHE A 99 8.33 7.52 4.56
C PHE A 99 9.11 8.83 4.39
N ALA A 100 8.62 9.70 3.51
CA ALA A 100 9.03 11.10 3.39
C ALA A 100 7.75 11.93 3.22
N MET A 101 7.69 13.11 3.83
CA MET A 101 6.46 13.91 3.91
C MET A 101 6.78 15.40 3.87
N ASP A 102 5.97 16.16 3.14
CA ASP A 102 6.00 17.62 3.16
C ASP A 102 4.85 18.12 4.05
N ASP A 103 5.16 18.34 5.33
CA ASP A 103 4.17 18.75 6.34
C ASP A 103 3.50 20.09 6.00
N ASP A 104 4.25 21.05 5.44
CA ASP A 104 3.73 22.39 5.15
C ASP A 104 2.79 22.35 3.95
N LEU A 105 3.11 21.54 2.93
CA LEU A 105 2.21 21.27 1.80
C LEU A 105 0.90 20.61 2.28
N LEU A 106 1.00 19.61 3.16
CA LEU A 106 -0.16 18.89 3.70
C LEU A 106 -1.02 19.75 4.64
N LYS A 107 -0.42 20.68 5.39
CA LYS A 107 -1.16 21.64 6.23
C LYS A 107 -1.87 22.73 5.40
N GLY A 108 -1.40 23.00 4.19
CA GLY A 108 -2.06 23.89 3.24
C GLY A 108 -3.25 23.23 2.53
N LEU A 109 -3.82 23.92 1.53
CA LEU A 109 -4.88 23.37 0.67
C LEU A 109 -4.38 22.25 -0.27
N GLY A 110 -3.07 22.05 -0.36
CA GLY A 110 -2.43 21.09 -1.27
C GLY A 110 -2.54 19.62 -0.86
N GLY A 111 -2.98 19.34 0.37
CA GLY A 111 -3.20 17.97 0.83
C GLY A 111 -4.37 17.28 0.13
N GLY A 112 -5.42 18.01 -0.27
CA GLY A 112 -6.57 17.52 -1.04
C GLY A 112 -6.99 16.06 -0.74
N ASN A 113 -7.16 15.27 -1.80
CA ASN A 113 -7.41 13.83 -1.71
C ASN A 113 -6.20 13.01 -1.22
N TYR A 114 -4.98 13.51 -1.42
CA TYR A 114 -3.74 12.83 -1.05
C TYR A 114 -3.56 12.68 0.47
N PHE A 115 -3.99 13.66 1.27
CA PHE A 115 -4.00 13.57 2.73
C PHE A 115 -4.94 12.46 3.20
N LYS A 116 -6.13 12.36 2.57
CA LYS A 116 -7.08 11.30 2.86
C LYS A 116 -6.52 9.93 2.50
N GLU A 117 -5.87 9.80 1.33
CA GLU A 117 -5.19 8.58 0.93
C GLU A 117 -4.09 8.18 1.92
N LEU A 118 -3.23 9.13 2.31
CA LEU A 118 -2.17 8.90 3.31
C LEU A 118 -2.75 8.38 4.62
N LEU A 119 -3.82 9.01 5.10
CA LEU A 119 -4.49 8.65 6.34
C LEU A 119 -5.16 7.26 6.23
N GLU A 120 -5.75 6.91 5.09
CA GLU A 120 -6.25 5.54 4.83
C GLU A 120 -5.12 4.51 4.83
N ARG A 121 -3.96 4.82 4.24
CA ARG A 121 -2.77 3.95 4.26
C ARG A 121 -2.21 3.77 5.67
N ILE A 122 -2.15 4.83 6.48
CA ILE A 122 -1.72 4.75 7.89
C ILE A 122 -2.67 3.85 8.68
N ARG A 123 -3.98 4.01 8.52
CA ARG A 123 -4.99 3.16 9.17
C ARG A 123 -4.88 1.70 8.74
N ASP A 124 -4.59 1.45 7.46
CA ASP A 124 -4.37 0.09 6.94
C ASP A 124 -3.12 -0.58 7.54
N ILE A 125 -2.02 0.18 7.66
CA ILE A 125 -0.80 -0.28 8.33
C ILE A 125 -1.07 -0.58 9.81
N ARG A 126 -1.75 0.33 10.53
CA ARG A 126 -2.09 0.21 11.96
C ARG A 126 -2.95 -1.01 12.26
N SER A 127 -3.88 -1.32 11.36
CA SER A 127 -4.80 -2.47 11.45
C SER A 127 -4.23 -3.78 10.92
N SER A 128 -3.03 -3.78 10.35
CA SER A 128 -2.38 -5.04 10.00
C SER A 128 -2.15 -5.84 11.29
N GLU A 129 -2.53 -7.12 11.29
CA GLU A 129 -2.50 -7.96 12.51
C GLU A 129 -1.15 -7.86 13.21
N LYS A 130 -0.04 -7.93 12.48
CA LYS A 130 1.32 -7.82 13.02
C LYS A 130 1.62 -6.48 13.70
N VAL A 131 1.16 -5.35 13.14
CA VAL A 131 1.36 -4.02 13.74
C VAL A 131 0.40 -3.82 14.89
N MET A 132 -0.85 -4.28 14.75
CA MET A 132 -1.83 -4.28 15.82
C MET A 132 -1.28 -5.06 17.04
N TYR A 133 -0.72 -6.25 16.83
CA TYR A 133 -0.05 -7.01 17.89
C TYR A 133 1.05 -6.19 18.56
N ARG A 134 1.94 -5.56 17.80
CA ARG A 134 3.04 -4.77 18.40
C ARG A 134 2.56 -3.53 19.15
N GLN A 135 1.60 -2.78 18.60
CA GLN A 135 1.08 -1.57 19.24
C GLN A 135 0.21 -1.89 20.45
N VAL A 136 -0.54 -2.99 20.42
CA VAL A 136 -1.21 -3.50 21.62
C VAL A 136 -0.14 -3.99 22.62
N LEU A 137 0.96 -4.60 22.22
CA LEU A 137 2.02 -4.91 23.20
C LEU A 137 2.61 -3.64 23.84
N ASP A 138 2.93 -2.62 23.04
CA ASP A 138 3.57 -1.39 23.53
C ASP A 138 2.62 -0.58 24.45
N LEU A 139 1.35 -0.49 24.08
CA LEU A 139 0.37 0.28 24.82
C LEU A 139 -0.17 -0.46 26.05
N TYR A 140 -0.19 -1.79 26.02
CA TYR A 140 -0.76 -2.61 27.09
C TYR A 140 0.30 -3.11 28.05
N ALA A 141 1.58 -3.02 27.68
CA ALA A 141 2.66 -3.03 28.65
C ALA A 141 2.51 -1.94 29.73
N THR A 142 1.65 -0.93 29.52
CA THR A 142 1.28 0.05 30.54
C THR A 142 0.25 -0.46 31.55
N ALA A 143 -0.47 -1.55 31.23
CA ALA A 143 -1.43 -2.12 32.16
C ALA A 143 -0.69 -2.73 33.36
N ILE A 144 -1.16 -2.44 34.56
CA ILE A 144 -0.48 -2.83 35.80
C ILE A 144 -0.41 -4.35 36.00
N ASP A 145 -1.31 -5.10 35.36
CA ASP A 145 -1.45 -6.55 35.44
C ASP A 145 -0.97 -7.27 34.16
N TYR A 146 -0.25 -6.57 33.28
CA TYR A 146 0.27 -7.16 32.05
C TYR A 146 1.50 -8.05 32.29
N ASP A 147 1.42 -9.29 31.80
CA ASP A 147 2.56 -10.20 31.68
C ASP A 147 2.62 -10.76 30.23
N PRO A 148 3.68 -10.49 29.46
CA PRO A 148 3.80 -10.96 28.06
C PRO A 148 3.79 -12.49 27.91
N LYS A 149 4.03 -13.25 28.98
CA LYS A 149 4.09 -14.72 28.98
C LYS A 149 2.83 -15.37 29.56
N SER A 150 1.88 -14.58 30.04
CA SER A 150 0.68 -15.11 30.67
C SER A 150 -0.35 -15.58 29.65
N GLU A 151 -1.15 -16.58 30.02
CA GLU A 151 -2.26 -17.05 29.19
C GLU A 151 -3.34 -15.98 29.05
N GLU A 152 -3.51 -15.16 30.09
CA GLU A 152 -4.41 -14.02 30.16
C GLU A 152 -4.10 -12.99 29.07
N SER A 153 -2.82 -12.70 28.81
CA SER A 153 -2.42 -11.81 27.72
C SER A 153 -2.80 -12.39 26.36
N LEU A 154 -2.52 -13.67 26.11
CA LEU A 154 -2.90 -14.34 24.85
C LEU A 154 -4.42 -14.38 24.63
N GLN A 155 -5.18 -14.65 25.70
CA GLN A 155 -6.65 -14.63 25.70
C GLN A 155 -7.16 -13.22 25.38
N PHE A 156 -6.59 -12.20 26.01
CA PHE A 156 -6.94 -10.81 25.78
C PHE A 156 -6.83 -10.42 24.30
N PHE A 157 -5.71 -10.74 23.63
CA PHE A 157 -5.54 -10.43 22.20
C PHE A 157 -6.61 -11.09 21.33
N LYS A 158 -6.95 -12.35 21.62
CA LYS A 158 -8.01 -13.08 20.89
C LYS A 158 -9.36 -12.41 21.07
N ILE A 159 -9.67 -11.97 22.29
CA ILE A 159 -10.94 -11.27 22.61
C ILE A 159 -11.03 -9.97 21.83
N ILE A 160 -9.99 -9.13 21.86
CA ILE A 160 -9.97 -7.84 21.16
C ILE A 160 -10.10 -8.04 19.64
N GLN A 161 -9.29 -8.93 19.05
CA GLN A 161 -9.34 -9.23 17.62
C GLN A 161 -10.75 -9.68 17.21
N ASN A 162 -11.33 -10.64 17.92
CA ASN A 162 -12.65 -11.16 17.58
C ASN A 162 -13.76 -10.12 17.76
N LYS A 163 -13.71 -9.28 18.80
CA LYS A 163 -14.67 -8.19 18.98
C LYS A 163 -14.60 -7.16 17.83
N LEU A 164 -13.39 -6.78 17.39
CA LEU A 164 -13.19 -5.85 16.29
C LEU A 164 -13.68 -6.40 14.95
N HIS A 165 -13.33 -7.65 14.63
CA HIS A 165 -13.83 -8.36 13.45
C HIS A 165 -15.36 -8.46 13.47
N TYR A 166 -15.93 -8.89 14.60
CA TYR A 166 -17.37 -9.05 14.72
C TYR A 166 -18.11 -7.71 14.57
N ALA A 167 -17.60 -6.64 15.17
CA ALA A 167 -18.18 -5.30 15.01
C ALA A 167 -18.08 -4.77 13.57
N ALA A 168 -17.05 -5.15 12.82
CA ALA A 168 -16.86 -4.70 11.45
C ALA A 168 -17.79 -5.42 10.45
N HIS A 169 -17.96 -6.75 10.59
CA HIS A 169 -18.61 -7.58 9.57
C HIS A 169 -19.39 -8.80 10.12
N GLY A 170 -19.68 -8.83 11.41
CA GLY A 170 -20.57 -9.82 12.04
C GLY A 170 -20.00 -11.22 12.24
N HIS A 171 -18.68 -11.39 12.12
CA HIS A 171 -18.00 -12.69 12.26
C HIS A 171 -16.69 -12.51 13.03
N THR A 172 -16.25 -13.51 13.77
CA THR A 172 -14.88 -13.60 14.31
C THR A 172 -13.85 -13.79 13.18
N ALA A 173 -12.57 -13.60 13.48
CA ALA A 173 -11.51 -13.77 12.48
C ALA A 173 -11.51 -15.20 11.87
N SER A 174 -11.67 -16.22 12.72
CA SER A 174 -11.75 -17.63 12.30
C SER A 174 -12.97 -17.91 11.42
N GLU A 175 -14.13 -17.38 11.78
CA GLU A 175 -15.37 -17.55 11.00
C GLU A 175 -15.27 -16.91 9.63
N VAL A 176 -14.68 -15.71 9.52
CA VAL A 176 -14.45 -15.07 8.21
C VAL A 176 -13.65 -15.98 7.29
N ILE A 177 -12.51 -16.47 7.77
CA ILE A 177 -11.64 -17.36 6.98
C ILE A 177 -12.44 -18.60 6.58
N TYR A 178 -13.08 -19.25 7.55
CA TYR A 178 -13.78 -20.51 7.34
C TYR A 178 -14.95 -20.36 6.37
N PHE A 179 -15.76 -19.31 6.48
CA PHE A 179 -16.94 -19.13 5.64
C PHE A 179 -16.61 -18.56 4.25
N ARG A 180 -15.52 -17.80 4.10
CA ARG A 180 -15.22 -17.10 2.84
C ARG A 180 -14.20 -17.82 1.96
N VAL A 181 -13.32 -18.66 2.52
CA VAL A 181 -12.35 -19.42 1.72
C VAL A 181 -13.06 -20.45 0.85
N ASP A 182 -12.80 -20.40 -0.46
CA ASP A 182 -13.44 -21.25 -1.45
C ASP A 182 -12.56 -21.40 -2.70
N SER A 183 -12.11 -22.63 -2.97
CA SER A 183 -11.26 -22.96 -4.12
C SER A 183 -11.91 -22.80 -5.49
N ASN A 184 -13.22 -22.53 -5.56
CA ASN A 184 -13.93 -22.25 -6.81
C ASN A 184 -14.04 -20.76 -7.11
N LYS A 185 -13.76 -19.90 -6.13
CA LYS A 185 -13.75 -18.45 -6.33
C LYS A 185 -12.38 -17.99 -6.85
N PRO A 186 -12.34 -16.87 -7.60
CA PRO A 186 -11.08 -16.20 -7.90
C PRO A 186 -10.24 -16.04 -6.64
N PHE A 187 -8.94 -16.32 -6.76
CA PHE A 187 -7.98 -16.17 -5.67
C PHE A 187 -8.37 -16.90 -4.37
N ALA A 188 -9.06 -18.04 -4.46
CA ALA A 188 -9.59 -18.80 -3.32
C ALA A 188 -10.56 -18.02 -2.40
N GLY A 189 -11.16 -16.93 -2.92
CA GLY A 189 -12.05 -16.03 -2.17
C GLY A 189 -11.33 -14.84 -1.52
N LEU A 190 -10.01 -14.72 -1.64
CA LEU A 190 -9.27 -13.57 -1.14
C LEU A 190 -9.55 -12.33 -2.00
N SER A 191 -9.73 -11.20 -1.32
CA SER A 191 -9.92 -9.88 -1.93
C SER A 191 -8.69 -8.98 -1.79
N ASN A 192 -7.82 -9.24 -0.80
CA ASN A 192 -6.61 -8.47 -0.56
C ASN A 192 -5.40 -9.42 -0.40
N PHE A 193 -4.38 -9.27 -1.22
CA PHE A 193 -3.12 -10.02 -1.14
C PHE A 193 -2.03 -9.30 -1.96
N LYS A 194 -0.78 -9.67 -1.75
CA LYS A 194 0.37 -9.09 -2.46
C LYS A 194 0.66 -9.87 -3.75
N GLY A 195 1.09 -9.14 -4.78
CA GLY A 195 1.48 -9.73 -6.06
C GLY A 195 0.29 -10.18 -6.91
N SER A 196 0.56 -11.02 -7.92
CA SER A 196 -0.45 -11.45 -8.90
C SER A 196 -1.27 -12.66 -8.44
N GLN A 197 -0.82 -13.41 -7.43
CA GLN A 197 -1.47 -14.61 -6.92
C GLN A 197 -1.32 -14.68 -5.40
N PRO A 198 -2.37 -15.06 -4.66
CA PRO A 198 -2.30 -15.20 -3.21
C PRO A 198 -1.38 -16.35 -2.81
N THR A 199 -0.82 -16.24 -1.61
CA THR A 199 -0.06 -17.28 -0.93
C THR A 199 -0.90 -18.06 0.08
N GLN A 200 -0.41 -19.23 0.51
CA GLN A 200 -1.09 -20.02 1.54
C GLN A 200 -1.14 -19.30 2.88
N ALA A 201 -0.09 -18.53 3.20
CA ALA A 201 -0.04 -17.71 4.40
C ALA A 201 -1.11 -16.62 4.37
N GLU A 202 -1.30 -15.96 3.22
CA GLU A 202 -2.35 -14.96 3.05
C GLU A 202 -3.76 -15.56 3.15
N ALA A 203 -3.95 -16.81 2.73
CA ALA A 203 -5.22 -17.51 2.89
C ALA A 203 -5.58 -17.80 4.37
N MET A 204 -4.64 -17.65 5.30
CA MET A 204 -4.88 -17.80 6.75
C MET A 204 -5.17 -16.47 7.46
N ILE A 205 -5.18 -15.35 6.74
CA ILE A 205 -5.38 -14.01 7.33
C ILE A 205 -6.82 -13.57 7.08
N ALA A 206 -7.57 -13.27 8.14
CA ALA A 206 -9.00 -12.94 8.04
C ALA A 206 -9.25 -11.65 7.25
N LYS A 207 -8.41 -10.63 7.48
CA LYS A 207 -8.46 -9.33 6.79
C LYS A 207 -8.43 -9.47 5.26
N ASN A 208 -7.78 -10.52 4.74
CA ASN A 208 -7.64 -10.73 3.30
C ASN A 208 -8.94 -11.14 2.59
N TYR A 209 -9.97 -11.55 3.34
CA TYR A 209 -11.29 -11.90 2.83
C TYR A 209 -12.33 -10.78 2.98
N LEU A 210 -11.91 -9.60 3.45
CA LEU A 210 -12.80 -8.47 3.66
C LEU A 210 -12.95 -7.65 2.38
N SER A 211 -14.18 -7.20 2.13
CA SER A 211 -14.45 -6.17 1.13
C SER A 211 -13.80 -4.84 1.52
N GLU A 212 -13.63 -3.93 0.56
CA GLU A 212 -13.07 -2.60 0.82
C GLU A 212 -13.84 -1.84 1.92
N GLN A 213 -15.17 -1.94 1.93
CA GLN A 213 -16.01 -1.30 2.94
C GLN A 213 -15.80 -1.90 4.33
N GLU A 214 -15.79 -3.23 4.44
CA GLU A 214 -15.54 -3.92 5.72
C GLU A 214 -14.14 -3.63 6.26
N LEU A 215 -13.14 -3.58 5.37
CA LEU A 215 -11.77 -3.23 5.70
C LEU A 215 -11.68 -1.80 6.23
N LYS A 216 -12.33 -0.84 5.56
CA LYS A 216 -12.40 0.56 6.03
C LYS A 216 -13.06 0.64 7.40
N VAL A 217 -14.15 -0.09 7.65
CA VAL A 217 -14.80 -0.13 8.97
C VAL A 217 -13.85 -0.70 10.02
N LEU A 218 -13.25 -1.87 9.77
CA LEU A 218 -12.31 -2.51 10.69
C LEU A 218 -11.14 -1.57 11.03
N ASN A 219 -10.54 -0.95 10.02
CA ASN A 219 -9.40 -0.04 10.18
C ASN A 219 -9.74 1.19 11.05
N ASN A 220 -10.96 1.73 10.91
CA ASN A 220 -11.44 2.84 11.73
C ASN A 220 -11.72 2.41 13.18
N LEU A 221 -12.32 1.24 13.40
CA LEU A 221 -12.57 0.71 14.74
C LEU A 221 -11.26 0.45 15.49
N VAL A 222 -10.28 -0.13 14.80
CA VAL A 222 -8.92 -0.36 15.35
C VAL A 222 -8.29 0.97 15.74
N SER A 223 -8.38 2.00 14.89
CA SER A 223 -7.82 3.32 15.19
C SER A 223 -8.50 3.97 16.40
N ALA A 224 -9.84 3.98 16.45
CA ALA A 224 -10.57 4.53 17.60
C ALA A 224 -10.21 3.83 18.92
N TYR A 225 -10.00 2.52 18.87
CA TYR A 225 -9.59 1.75 20.04
C TYR A 225 -8.19 2.12 20.53
N PHE A 226 -7.24 2.26 19.60
CA PHE A 226 -5.89 2.66 19.97
C PHE A 226 -5.81 4.11 20.44
N ASP A 227 -6.55 5.04 19.83
CA ASP A 227 -6.58 6.44 20.26
C ASP A 227 -7.13 6.55 21.70
N PHE A 228 -8.13 5.73 22.04
CA PHE A 228 -8.62 5.60 23.42
C PHE A 228 -7.51 5.12 24.36
N ALA A 229 -6.83 4.03 24.00
CA ALA A 229 -5.81 3.46 24.87
C ALA A 229 -4.59 4.40 25.02
N GLU A 230 -4.20 5.09 23.94
CA GLU A 230 -3.13 6.10 23.93
C GLU A 230 -3.46 7.29 24.83
N LEU A 231 -4.71 7.76 24.80
CA LEU A 231 -5.16 8.83 25.69
C LEU A 231 -5.04 8.44 27.16
N ASN A 232 -5.45 7.21 27.53
CA ASN A 232 -5.31 6.76 28.92
C ASN A 232 -3.84 6.67 29.35
N ALA A 233 -2.94 6.26 28.45
CA ALA A 233 -1.51 6.22 28.72
C ALA A 233 -0.91 7.63 28.88
N ILE A 234 -1.28 8.59 28.02
CA ILE A 234 -0.85 10.00 28.10
C ILE A 234 -1.31 10.64 29.42
N GLU A 235 -2.52 10.32 29.85
CA GLU A 235 -3.09 10.83 31.11
C GLU A 235 -2.64 10.04 32.35
N GLU A 236 -1.70 9.10 32.20
CA GLU A 236 -1.16 8.26 33.29
C GLU A 236 -2.25 7.55 34.10
N ARG A 237 -3.36 7.19 33.46
CA ARG A 237 -4.45 6.48 34.12
C ARG A 237 -4.05 5.03 34.35
N GLU A 238 -4.16 4.58 35.60
CA GLU A 238 -3.96 3.17 35.93
C GLU A 238 -5.07 2.32 35.29
N MET A 239 -4.67 1.44 34.39
CA MET A 239 -5.58 0.55 33.64
C MET A 239 -5.20 -0.91 33.89
N LYS A 240 -6.20 -1.77 34.05
CA LYS A 240 -6.03 -3.23 33.98
C LYS A 240 -6.42 -3.75 32.60
N MET A 241 -5.97 -4.95 32.24
CA MET A 241 -6.33 -5.59 30.96
C MET A 241 -7.85 -5.67 30.76
N LYS A 242 -8.62 -5.93 31.82
CA LYS A 242 -10.09 -5.94 31.77
C LYS A 242 -10.69 -4.57 31.42
N ASP A 243 -10.11 -3.48 31.91
CA ASP A 243 -10.61 -2.13 31.68
C ASP A 243 -10.50 -1.75 30.20
N TYR A 244 -9.47 -2.25 29.51
CA TYR A 244 -9.33 -2.08 28.08
C TYR A 244 -10.36 -2.89 27.26
N VAL A 245 -10.80 -4.06 27.72
CA VAL A 245 -11.91 -4.79 27.07
C VAL A 245 -13.21 -4.00 27.24
N ILE A 246 -13.46 -3.48 28.45
CA ILE A 246 -14.64 -2.64 28.72
C ILE A 246 -14.61 -1.36 27.88
N GLY A 247 -13.43 -0.75 27.74
CA GLY A 247 -13.21 0.42 26.87
C GLY A 247 -13.57 0.12 25.42
N LEU A 248 -13.12 -1.02 24.88
CA LEU A 248 -13.51 -1.47 23.55
C LEU A 248 -15.04 -1.60 23.43
N ASP A 249 -15.68 -2.30 24.37
CA ASP A 249 -17.13 -2.52 24.32
C ASP A 249 -17.91 -1.20 24.33
N ARG A 250 -17.44 -0.18 25.07
CA ARG A 250 -18.03 1.17 25.05
C ARG A 250 -17.86 1.86 23.70
N ILE A 251 -16.68 1.79 23.08
CA ILE A 251 -16.41 2.37 21.76
C ILE A 251 -17.30 1.71 20.70
N LEU A 252 -17.36 0.38 20.70
CA LEU A 252 -18.17 -0.38 19.74
C LEU A 252 -19.66 -0.07 19.91
N SER A 253 -20.15 -0.05 21.15
CA SER A 253 -21.56 0.27 21.45
C SER A 253 -21.90 1.71 21.08
N GLY A 254 -21.03 2.67 21.40
CA GLY A 254 -21.21 4.09 21.06
C GLY A 254 -21.23 4.34 19.54
N ALA A 255 -20.55 3.50 18.77
CA ALA A 255 -20.59 3.51 17.31
C ALA A 255 -21.79 2.70 16.72
N GLY A 256 -22.72 2.24 17.56
CA GLY A 256 -23.90 1.47 17.14
C GLY A 256 -23.57 0.05 16.64
N ARG A 257 -22.43 -0.52 17.03
CA ARG A 257 -22.00 -1.86 16.60
C ARG A 257 -22.52 -2.93 17.55
N LYS A 258 -22.79 -4.11 16.99
CA LYS A 258 -23.14 -5.30 17.79
C LYS A 258 -21.89 -5.82 18.49
N LEU A 259 -22.03 -6.13 19.77
CA LEU A 259 -20.97 -6.74 20.55
C LEU A 259 -20.96 -8.26 20.33
N LEU A 260 -19.75 -8.81 20.35
CA LEU A 260 -19.56 -10.26 20.40
C LEU A 260 -19.81 -10.74 21.84
N GLU A 261 -20.82 -11.59 22.02
CA GLU A 261 -21.25 -12.11 23.34
C GLU A 261 -20.63 -13.49 23.67
N ASN A 262 -20.18 -14.24 22.66
CA ASN A 262 -19.58 -15.57 22.80
C ASN A 262 -18.23 -15.67 22.07
N ALA A 263 -17.60 -16.84 22.05
CA ALA A 263 -16.32 -17.04 21.38
C ALA A 263 -16.40 -17.24 19.85
N GLY A 264 -17.60 -17.17 19.26
CA GLY A 264 -17.90 -17.64 17.91
C GLY A 264 -18.12 -19.16 17.84
N GLU A 265 -18.46 -19.65 16.66
CA GLU A 265 -18.78 -21.05 16.38
C GLU A 265 -17.59 -21.83 15.80
N ILE A 266 -16.63 -21.13 15.19
CA ILE A 266 -15.50 -21.75 14.49
C ILE A 266 -14.18 -21.52 15.22
N SER A 267 -13.50 -22.62 15.57
CA SER A 267 -12.17 -22.56 16.16
C SER A 267 -11.10 -22.16 15.14
N HIS A 268 -10.00 -21.61 15.65
CA HIS A 268 -8.85 -21.24 14.83
C HIS A 268 -8.27 -22.42 14.04
N GLN A 269 -8.22 -23.61 14.65
CA GLN A 269 -7.73 -24.82 14.00
C GLN A 269 -8.63 -25.22 12.81
N GLN A 270 -9.94 -25.21 13.00
CA GLN A 270 -10.90 -25.52 11.91
C GLN A 270 -10.75 -24.53 10.74
N ALA A 271 -10.61 -23.24 11.04
CA ALA A 271 -10.39 -22.21 10.03
C ALA A 271 -9.09 -22.43 9.25
N GLN A 272 -7.98 -22.69 9.95
CA GLN A 272 -6.69 -22.96 9.31
C GLN A 272 -6.71 -24.23 8.46
N GLU A 273 -7.27 -25.32 8.96
CA GLU A 273 -7.37 -26.59 8.24
C GLU A 273 -8.16 -26.42 6.94
N LYS A 274 -9.33 -25.77 7.02
CA LYS A 274 -10.14 -25.48 5.83
C LYS A 274 -9.39 -24.59 4.85
N ALA A 275 -8.74 -23.52 5.32
CA ALA A 275 -7.96 -22.63 4.46
C ALA A 275 -6.82 -23.36 3.74
N LYS A 276 -6.08 -24.24 4.42
CA LYS A 276 -5.02 -25.06 3.81
C LYS A 276 -5.58 -25.97 2.72
N ILE A 277 -6.71 -26.62 2.99
CA ILE A 277 -7.35 -27.56 2.05
C ILE A 277 -7.86 -26.81 0.81
N GLU A 278 -8.64 -25.75 1.00
CA GLU A 278 -9.21 -24.97 -0.11
C GLU A 278 -8.12 -24.27 -0.92
N TYR A 279 -7.10 -23.71 -0.29
CA TYR A 279 -5.99 -23.11 -1.03
C TYR A 279 -5.21 -24.14 -1.87
N LYS A 280 -4.99 -25.36 -1.33
CA LYS A 280 -4.37 -26.45 -2.10
C LYS A 280 -5.22 -26.83 -3.31
N LYS A 281 -6.54 -26.93 -3.15
CA LYS A 281 -7.48 -27.17 -4.26
C LYS A 281 -7.45 -26.04 -5.29
N TYR A 282 -7.40 -24.79 -4.84
CA TYR A 282 -7.28 -23.62 -5.71
C TYR A 282 -6.00 -23.69 -6.55
N LYS A 283 -4.85 -23.92 -5.93
CA LYS A 283 -3.57 -24.05 -6.64
C LYS A 283 -3.56 -25.20 -7.64
N ALA A 284 -4.19 -26.32 -7.31
CA ALA A 284 -4.32 -27.45 -8.24
C ALA A 284 -5.25 -27.17 -9.44
N LYS A 285 -6.14 -26.18 -9.36
CA LYS A 285 -6.97 -25.72 -10.50
C LYS A 285 -6.27 -24.63 -11.30
N THR A 286 -5.58 -23.74 -10.61
CA THR A 286 -4.89 -22.58 -11.16
C THR A 286 -3.43 -22.91 -11.48
N LEU A 287 -3.14 -24.12 -11.99
CA LEU A 287 -1.80 -24.48 -12.45
C LEU A 287 -1.22 -23.32 -13.28
N SER A 288 0.01 -22.96 -12.91
CA SER A 288 0.69 -21.70 -13.18
C SER A 288 0.76 -21.37 -14.67
N ASP A 289 0.82 -20.09 -15.03
CA ASP A 289 1.21 -19.66 -16.39
C ASP A 289 2.53 -20.35 -16.84
N VAL A 290 3.42 -20.67 -15.89
CA VAL A 290 4.65 -21.45 -16.12
C VAL A 290 4.37 -22.91 -16.51
N GLU A 291 3.34 -23.54 -15.96
CA GLU A 291 2.96 -24.91 -16.32
C GLU A 291 2.21 -24.94 -17.65
N LYS A 292 1.44 -23.89 -17.99
CA LYS A 292 0.90 -23.70 -19.35
C LYS A 292 2.01 -23.49 -20.37
N ASP A 293 2.95 -22.58 -20.12
CA ASP A 293 4.11 -22.36 -20.99
C ASP A 293 4.95 -23.64 -21.17
N TYR A 294 5.15 -24.40 -20.09
CA TYR A 294 5.85 -25.69 -20.15
C TYR A 294 5.07 -26.75 -20.94
N LEU A 295 3.74 -26.81 -20.79
CA LEU A 295 2.87 -27.72 -21.54
C LEU A 295 2.79 -27.35 -23.03
N ASP A 296 2.77 -26.06 -23.37
CA ASP A 296 2.77 -25.56 -24.74
C ASP A 296 4.11 -25.90 -25.43
N VAL A 297 5.24 -25.74 -24.74
CA VAL A 297 6.57 -26.16 -25.24
C VAL A 297 6.63 -27.67 -25.47
N ILE A 298 6.06 -28.48 -24.58
CA ILE A 298 5.99 -29.95 -24.76
C ILE A 298 5.08 -30.32 -25.94
N GLN A 299 3.97 -29.62 -26.14
CA GLN A 299 3.10 -29.87 -27.30
C GLN A 299 3.81 -29.52 -28.61
N ASP A 300 4.52 -28.41 -28.67
CA ASP A 300 5.29 -28.00 -29.85
C ASP A 300 6.42 -28.99 -30.18
N LEU A 301 7.16 -29.46 -29.18
CA LEU A 301 8.18 -30.50 -29.34
C LEU A 301 7.59 -31.80 -29.89
N ASN A 302 6.44 -32.24 -29.38
CA ASN A 302 5.75 -33.44 -29.87
C ASN A 302 5.22 -33.29 -31.30
N GLN A 303 4.77 -32.09 -31.69
CA GLN A 303 4.37 -31.81 -33.07
C GLN A 303 5.57 -31.82 -34.02
N GLN A 304 6.72 -31.31 -33.59
CA GLN A 304 7.96 -31.36 -34.38
C GLN A 304 8.46 -32.79 -34.56
N VAL A 305 8.46 -33.61 -33.51
CA VAL A 305 8.83 -35.04 -33.60
C VAL A 305 7.90 -35.80 -34.57
N LYS A 306 6.59 -35.54 -34.54
CA LYS A 306 5.62 -36.12 -35.49
C LYS A 306 5.82 -35.63 -36.94
N LYS A 307 6.30 -34.41 -37.14
CA LYS A 307 6.65 -33.89 -38.48
C LYS A 307 7.94 -34.52 -39.01
N VAL A 308 8.92 -34.80 -38.15
CA VAL A 308 10.17 -35.46 -38.51
C VAL A 308 9.95 -36.95 -38.80
N SER A 309 9.09 -37.64 -38.04
CA SER A 309 8.77 -39.05 -38.28
C SER A 309 7.93 -39.31 -39.53
N ARG A 310 7.22 -38.29 -40.06
CA ARG A 310 6.49 -38.35 -41.34
C ARG A 310 7.34 -38.00 -42.57
N ARG A 311 8.58 -37.53 -42.38
CA ARG A 311 9.53 -37.17 -43.45
C ARG A 311 10.63 -38.22 -43.69
N LYS A 312 10.65 -39.29 -42.90
CA LYS A 312 11.41 -40.53 -43.17
C LYS A 312 10.44 -41.57 -43.72
#